data_AF-A0A4Q7UN03-F1
#
_entry.id   AF-A0A4Q7UN03-F1
#
_cell.length_a   1.000
_cell.length_b   1.000
_cell.length_c   1.000
_cell.angle_alpha   90.00
_cell.angle_beta   90.00
_cell.angle_gamma   90.00
#
_symmetry.space_group_name_H-M   'P 1'
#
loop_
_entity.id
_entity.type
_entity.pdbx_description
1 polymer ?
#
loop_
_entity_poly.entity_id
_entity_poly.type
_entity_poly.pdbx_seq_one_letter_code
_entity_poly.pdbx_strand_id
1 'polypeptide(L)' 'MAHLPFTAADLPAAQQFAGMLARSLGFLPEVDAGEITVSAEDAQGVRHRVFCDLPLDGGRRCVRRVDHGGDCTPRRCR' A
#
# COMPACT_ATOMS: atom_id res chain seq x y z
N MET A 1 -0.80 -3.56 15.39
CA MET A 1 -0.80 -2.44 14.44
C MET A 1 0.31 -1.49 14.85
N ALA A 2 1.24 -1.18 13.93
CA ALA A 2 2.34 -0.25 14.19
C ALA A 2 2.12 1.00 13.35
N HIS A 3 2.35 2.17 13.94
CA HIS A 3 2.31 3.45 13.25
C HIS A 3 3.73 3.97 13.09
N LEU A 4 4.08 4.38 11.89
CA LEU A 4 5.35 5.03 11.60
C LEU A 4 5.05 6.46 11.15
N PRO A 5 5.26 7.47 12.00
CA PRO A 5 5.05 8.86 11.60
C PRO A 5 6.14 9.29 10.61
N PHE A 6 5.75 10.03 9.58
CA PHE A 6 6.64 10.64 8.61
C PHE A 6 5.95 11.85 7.99
N THR A 7 6.74 12.74 7.39
CA THR A 7 6.24 13.92 6.71
C THR A 7 6.14 13.68 5.20
N ALA A 8 5.07 14.19 4.59
CA ALA A 8 4.86 14.18 3.15
C ALA A 8 4.16 15.47 2.73
N ALA A 9 4.39 15.92 1.50
CA ALA A 9 3.79 17.14 0.98
C ALA A 9 2.27 17.01 0.81
N ASP A 10 1.81 15.82 0.44
CA ASP A 10 0.41 15.50 0.17
C ASP A 10 0.16 13.99 0.30
N LEU A 11 -1.11 13.58 0.18
CA LEU A 11 -1.53 12.19 0.26
C LEU A 11 -0.89 11.30 -0.83
N PRO A 12 -0.84 11.68 -2.12
CA PRO A 12 -0.10 10.93 -3.14
C PRO A 12 1.37 10.70 -2.80
N ALA A 13 2.07 11.71 -2.28
CA ALA A 13 3.44 11.59 -1.82
C ALA A 13 3.55 10.62 -0.62
N ALA A 14 2.58 10.66 0.30
CA ALA A 14 2.54 9.73 1.43
C ALA A 14 2.33 8.28 0.98
N GLN A 15 1.41 8.03 0.05
CA GLN A 15 1.18 6.71 -0.53
C GLN A 15 2.39 6.22 -1.32
N GLN A 16 3.07 7.11 -2.04
CA GLN A 16 4.31 6.77 -2.73
C GLN A 16 5.39 6.31 -1.76
N PHE A 17 5.63 7.06 -0.68
CA PHE A 17 6.60 6.71 0.35
C PHE A 17 6.25 5.38 1.03
N ALA A 18 5.01 5.24 1.48
CA ALA A 18 4.53 4.02 2.12
C ALA A 18 4.62 2.80 1.17
N GLY A 19 4.37 2.98 -0.13
CA GLY A 19 4.51 1.93 -1.12
C GLY A 19 5.96 1.51 -1.36
N MET A 20 6.92 2.42 -1.24
CA MET A 20 8.35 2.09 -1.25
C MET A 20 8.74 1.33 0.02
N LEU A 21 8.32 1.82 1.18
CA LEU A 21 8.56 1.16 2.46
C LEU A 21 8.01 -0.28 2.49
N ALA A 22 6.77 -0.45 2.03
CA ALA A 22 6.12 -1.75 1.87
C ALA A 22 6.93 -2.73 1.02
N ARG A 23 7.55 -2.25 -0.07
CA ARG A 23 8.41 -3.07 -0.93
C ARG A 23 9.74 -3.40 -0.27
N SER A 24 10.33 -2.44 0.45
CA SER A 24 11.57 -2.65 1.20
C SER A 24 11.38 -3.67 2.33
N LEU A 25 10.20 -3.75 2.92
CA LEU A 25 9.84 -4.75 3.94
C LEU A 25 9.39 -6.09 3.36
N GLY A 26 9.33 -6.25 2.03
CA GLY A 26 8.82 -7.46 1.39
C GLY A 26 9.64 -8.73 1.60
N PHE A 27 10.79 -8.64 2.29
CA PHE A 27 11.57 -9.80 2.73
C PHE A 27 11.06 -10.39 4.06
N LEU A 28 10.19 -9.66 4.78
CA LEU A 28 9.56 -10.10 6.03
C LEU A 28 8.21 -10.75 5.70
N PRO A 29 8.08 -12.09 5.79
CA PRO A 29 6.82 -12.77 5.53
C PRO A 29 5.71 -12.40 6.52
N GLU A 30 6.04 -11.83 7.68
CA GLU A 30 5.10 -11.38 8.70
C GLU A 30 4.39 -10.05 8.33
N VAL A 31 4.92 -9.32 7.34
CA VAL A 31 4.36 -8.01 6.92
C VAL A 31 3.47 -8.18 5.70
N ASP A 32 2.15 -8.06 5.89
CA ASP A 32 1.23 -7.94 4.77
C ASP A 32 1.30 -6.54 4.16
N ALA A 33 2.12 -6.41 3.12
CA ALA A 33 2.28 -5.16 2.38
C ALA A 33 0.98 -4.66 1.75
N GLY A 34 0.02 -5.55 1.43
CA GLY A 34 -1.27 -5.17 0.85
C GLY A 34 -2.16 -4.38 1.80
N GLU A 35 -2.01 -4.62 3.10
CA GLU A 35 -2.82 -4.00 4.16
C GLU A 35 -2.25 -2.67 4.68
N ILE A 36 -1.14 -2.18 4.10
CA ILE A 36 -0.52 -0.91 4.50
C ILE A 36 -1.42 0.26 4.10
N THR A 37 -1.69 1.11 5.09
CA THR A 37 -2.50 2.32 4.95
C THR A 37 -1.75 3.53 5.47
N VAL A 38 -2.01 4.69 4.88
CA VAL A 38 -1.55 6.00 5.38
C VAL A 38 -2.74 6.79 5.92
N SER A 39 -2.48 7.59 6.95
CA SER A 39 -3.46 8.46 7.60
C SER A 39 -2.77 9.77 7.96
N ALA A 40 -3.52 10.86 7.97
CA ALA A 40 -3.02 12.07 8.61
C ALA A 40 -2.87 11.82 10.12
N GLU A 41 -1.86 12.41 10.74
CA GLU A 41 -1.56 12.23 12.17
C GLU A 41 -2.76 12.60 13.06
N ASP A 42 -3.45 13.69 12.71
CA ASP A 42 -4.64 14.20 13.40
C ASP A 42 -5.93 13.43 13.03
N ALA A 43 -5.88 12.56 12.02
CA ALA A 43 -7.02 11.81 11.51
C ALA A 43 -6.69 10.32 11.32
N GLN A 44 -6.13 9.67 12.35
CA GLN A 44 -5.71 8.26 12.29
C GLN A 44 -6.85 7.28 11.98
N GLY A 45 -8.10 7.67 12.24
CA GLY A 45 -9.29 6.89 11.85
C GLY A 45 -9.54 6.87 10.33
N VAL A 46 -8.97 7.82 9.59
CA VAL A 46 -9.09 7.89 8.12
C VAL A 46 -7.92 7.15 7.50
N ARG A 47 -8.17 5.92 7.04
CA ARG A 47 -7.14 5.05 6.46
C ARG A 47 -7.22 5.11 4.93
N HIS A 48 -6.19 5.65 4.31
CA HIS A 48 -6.02 5.63 2.86
C HIS A 48 -5.18 4.42 2.46
N ARG A 49 -5.67 3.64 1.51
CA ARG A 49 -4.92 2.48 0.97
C ARG A 49 -3.72 2.94 0.16
N VAL A 50 -2.64 2.16 0.23
CA VAL A 50 -1.42 2.39 -0.55
C VAL A 50 -1.44 1.60 -1.86
N PHE A 51 -2.01 0.40 -1.83
CA PHE A 51 -2.16 -0.48 -2.98
C PHE A 51 -3.61 -0.50 -3.47
N CYS A 52 -3.78 -0.70 -4.78
CA CYS A 52 -5.08 -0.80 -5.42
C CYS A 52 -5.91 -1.92 -4.78
N ASP A 53 -5.29 -3.07 -4.51
CA ASP A 53 -5.90 -4.18 -3.77
C ASP A 53 -7.21 -4.71 -4.41
N LEU A 54 -7.49 -4.33 -5.67
CA LEU A 54 -8.65 -4.82 -6.41
C LEU A 54 -8.58 -6.35 -6.49
N PRO A 55 -9.67 -7.07 -6.14
CA PRO A 55 -9.74 -8.52 -6.32
C PRO A 55 -9.63 -8.85 -7.81
N LEU A 56 -8.77 -9.82 -8.14
CA LEU A 56 -8.52 -10.34 -9.48
C LEU A 56 -8.86 -11.82 -9.55
N ASP A 57 -9.04 -12.32 -10.76
CA ASP A 57 -9.32 -13.74 -10.99
C ASP A 57 -8.25 -14.65 -10.36
N GLY A 58 -8.74 -15.74 -9.75
CA GLY A 58 -7.94 -16.70 -9.02
C GLY A 58 -7.59 -16.29 -7.59
N GLY A 59 -8.41 -15.45 -6.95
CA GLY A 59 -8.27 -15.10 -5.52
C GLY A 59 -7.06 -14.22 -5.20
N ARG A 60 -6.48 -13.58 -6.22
CA ARG A 60 -5.32 -12.68 -6.08
C ARG A 60 -5.80 -11.24 -5.98
N ARG A 61 -4.92 -10.35 -5.55
CA ARG A 61 -5.20 -8.91 -5.50
C ARG A 61 -4.18 -8.12 -6.31
N CYS A 62 -4.62 -6.96 -6.81
CA CYS A 62 -3.75 -6.05 -7.53
C CYS A 62 -2.65 -5.49 -6.62
N VAL A 63 -1.40 -5.61 -7.05
CA VAL A 63 -0.21 -5.15 -6.29
C VAL A 63 0.31 -3.79 -6.74
N ARG A 64 -0.40 -3.15 -7.64
CA ARG A 64 -0.10 -1.80 -8.09
C ARG A 64 -0.51 -0.81 -7.00
N ARG A 65 0.13 0.37 -6.99
CA ARG A 65 -0.27 1.47 -6.10
C ARG A 65 -1.68 1.94 -6.45
N VAL A 66 -2.39 2.53 -5.50
CA VAL A 66 -3.64 3.24 -5.81
C VAL A 66 -3.41 4.29 -6.92
N ASP A 67 -4.46 4.59 -7.69
CA ASP A 67 -4.42 5.52 -8.83
C ASP A 67 -3.40 5.13 -9.93
N HIS A 68 -3.06 3.84 -10.05
CA HIS A 68 -2.24 3.39 -11.17
C HIS A 68 -3.01 3.46 -12.49
N GLY A 69 -2.35 3.97 -13.53
CA GLY A 69 -2.80 3.75 -14.91
C GLY A 69 -2.59 2.29 -15.35
N GLY A 70 -3.36 1.90 -16.37
CA GLY A 70 -3.33 0.58 -17.01
C GLY A 70 -4.03 -0.52 -16.21
N ASP A 71 -4.04 -1.73 -16.75
CA ASP A 71 -4.75 -2.86 -16.17
C ASP A 71 -4.21 -3.29 -14.80
N CYS A 72 -5.12 -3.78 -13.96
CA CYS A 72 -4.75 -4.38 -12.68
C CYS A 72 -3.94 -5.65 -12.90
N THR A 73 -2.90 -5.84 -12.07
CA THR A 73 -1.99 -6.98 -12.21
C THR A 73 -1.74 -7.62 -10.84
N PRO A 74 -1.83 -8.96 -10.75
CA PRO A 74 -1.44 -9.65 -9.53
C PRO A 74 0.09 -9.73 -9.45
N ARG A 75 0.65 -9.81 -8.23
CA ARG A 75 2.03 -10.29 -8.08
C ARG A 75 2.07 -11.69 -8.69
N ARG A 76 2.99 -11.94 -9.61
CA ARG A 76 3.36 -13.33 -9.92
C ARG A 76 3.95 -13.90 -8.64
N CYS A 77 3.42 -15.02 -8.14
CA CYS A 77 4.14 -15.80 -7.14
C CYS A 77 5.52 -16.10 -7.72
N ARG A 78 6.57 -15.66 -7.03
CA ARG A 78 7.93 -15.99 -7.40
C ARG A 78 8.21 -17.44 -7.02
#